data_AF-A0A9D7IU85-F1
#
_entry.id   AF-A0A9D7IU85-F1
#
_cell.length_a   1.000
_cell.length_b   1.000
_cell.length_c   1.000
_cell.angle_alpha   90.00
_cell.angle_beta   90.00
_cell.angle_gamma   90.00
#
_symmetry.space_group_name_H-M   'P 1'
#
loop_
_entity.id
_entity.type
_entity.pdbx_description
1 polymer ?
#
loop_
_entity_poly.entity_id
_entity_poly.type
_entity_poly.pdbx_seq_one_letter_code
_entity_poly.pdbx_strand_id
1 'polypeptide(L)'
;MKKKNWRFAISILALIVTIIFVLSYLSIDRNTRTSRVNAEAPPPTAPNETETSFRILLGLTDTQNSVWDGSFEISAGEVVRTEPWRFMEGDSIEETAGSTGIVRWKLTTRPARAFASAQNPARQNVVANGVTVTLSKTNSSTEAVVKTTQGEFRFRTWRKLPTANH
;
A
#
# COMPACT_ATOMS: atom_id res chain seq x y z
N MET A 1 -12.33 19.62 73.84
CA MET A 1 -11.65 18.82 72.80
C MET A 1 -12.65 18.50 71.68
N LYS A 2 -12.50 19.09 70.48
CA LYS A 2 -13.40 18.86 69.33
C LYS A 2 -12.89 17.69 68.49
N LYS A 3 -13.63 16.57 68.45
CA LYS A 3 -13.35 15.45 67.53
C LYS A 3 -13.57 15.94 66.10
N LYS A 4 -12.47 16.09 65.36
CA LYS A 4 -12.45 16.54 63.97
C LYS A 4 -13.00 15.42 63.08
N ASN A 5 -14.04 15.72 62.30
CA ASN A 5 -14.83 14.76 61.53
C ASN A 5 -14.06 14.20 60.32
N TRP A 6 -13.11 13.29 60.59
CA TRP A 6 -12.19 12.72 59.59
C TRP A 6 -12.91 11.90 58.51
N ARG A 7 -14.08 11.33 58.84
CA ARG A 7 -14.91 10.56 57.89
C ARG A 7 -15.49 11.42 56.75
N PHE A 8 -15.71 12.72 56.98
CA PHE A 8 -16.15 13.63 55.92
C PHE A 8 -15.02 14.02 54.97
N ALA A 9 -13.79 14.13 55.48
CA ALA A 9 -12.63 14.50 54.66
C ALA A 9 -12.27 13.42 53.63
N ILE A 10 -12.44 12.13 53.98
CA ILE A 10 -12.12 11.01 53.09
C ILE A 10 -13.13 10.92 51.93
N SER A 11 -14.42 11.11 52.21
CA SER A 11 -15.47 11.10 51.17
C SER A 11 -15.35 12.27 50.19
N ILE A 12 -14.93 13.45 50.67
CA ILE A 12 -14.70 14.61 49.81
C ILE A 12 -13.50 14.37 48.89
N LEU A 13 -12.43 13.76 49.39
CA LEU A 13 -11.25 13.45 48.59
C LEU A 13 -11.55 12.44 47.48
N ALA A 14 -12.33 11.39 47.79
CA ALA A 14 -12.75 10.39 46.80
C ALA A 14 -13.63 11.01 45.71
N LEU A 15 -14.57 11.91 46.06
CA LEU A 15 -15.40 12.61 45.09
C LEU A 15 -14.57 13.49 44.14
N ILE A 16 -13.57 14.20 44.67
CA ILE A 16 -12.68 15.06 43.89
C ILE A 16 -11.86 14.25 42.87
N VAL A 17 -11.33 13.09 43.27
CA VAL A 17 -10.56 12.22 42.37
C VAL A 17 -11.44 11.69 41.23
N THR A 18 -12.68 11.29 41.51
CA THR A 18 -13.62 10.83 40.47
C THR A 18 -14.01 11.94 39.50
N ILE A 19 -14.22 13.16 40.01
CA ILE A 19 -14.51 14.33 39.15
C ILE A 19 -13.32 14.66 38.24
N ILE A 20 -12.09 14.58 38.74
CA ILE A 20 -10.88 14.79 37.93
C ILE A 20 -10.75 13.71 36.84
N PHE A 21 -11.03 12.45 37.15
CA PHE A 21 -11.02 11.37 36.17
C PHE A 21 -12.09 11.55 35.09
N VAL A 22 -13.31 11.96 35.44
CA VAL A 22 -14.40 12.22 34.47
C VAL A 22 -14.11 13.44 33.60
N LEU A 23 -13.54 14.52 34.16
CA LEU A 23 -13.12 15.70 33.39
C LEU A 23 -11.95 15.41 32.44
N SER A 24 -11.06 14.49 32.81
CA SER A 24 -9.95 14.04 31.96
C SER A 24 -10.45 13.22 30.75
N TYR A 25 -11.51 12.43 30.91
CA TYR A 25 -12.15 11.71 29.81
C TYR A 25 -12.98 12.60 28.87
N LEU A 26 -13.44 13.77 29.34
CA LEU A 26 -14.23 14.72 28.56
C LEU A 26 -13.41 15.84 27.89
N SER A 27 -12.07 15.87 28.09
CA SER A 27 -11.19 16.92 27.57
C SER A 27 -10.36 16.52 26.33
N ILE A 28 -10.64 15.37 25.73
CA ILE A 28 -10.16 15.05 24.38
C ILE A 28 -11.20 15.62 23.40
N ASP A 29 -10.75 16.30 22.36
CA ASP A 29 -11.54 16.95 21.30
C ASP A 29 -12.05 18.37 21.52
N ARG A 30 -11.21 19.35 21.88
CA ARG A 30 -11.32 20.74 21.35
C ARG A 30 -9.99 21.49 21.38
N ASN A 31 -9.06 21.13 20.50
CA ASN A 31 -8.07 22.11 20.06
C ASN A 31 -7.51 21.73 18.69
N THR A 32 -7.91 22.48 17.66
CA THR A 32 -7.11 22.87 16.48
C THR A 32 -8.00 23.47 15.37
N ARG A 33 -8.75 24.51 15.70
CA ARG A 33 -9.24 25.53 14.74
C ARG A 33 -9.27 26.82 15.55
N THR A 34 -8.37 27.79 15.41
CA THR A 34 -8.09 28.59 14.21
C THR A 34 -6.86 29.47 14.49
N SER A 35 -5.91 29.52 13.56
CA SER A 35 -5.10 30.71 13.25
C SER A 35 -4.42 30.50 11.90
N ARG A 36 -5.15 30.80 10.82
CA ARG A 36 -4.56 31.16 9.52
C ARG A 36 -4.34 32.68 9.58
N VAL A 37 -3.11 33.09 9.86
CA VAL A 37 -2.62 34.43 9.55
C VAL A 37 -1.40 34.23 8.65
N ASN A 38 -1.49 34.79 7.45
CA ASN A 38 -0.54 34.83 6.34
C ASN A 38 0.94 34.56 6.69
N ALA A 39 1.35 33.30 6.68
CA ALA A 39 2.66 32.93 6.18
C ALA A 39 2.41 32.44 4.75
N GLU A 40 2.99 33.13 3.76
CA GLU A 40 3.14 32.54 2.44
C GLU A 40 3.95 31.25 2.66
N ALA A 41 3.27 30.11 2.50
CA ALA A 41 3.91 28.84 2.67
C ALA A 41 5.10 28.81 1.70
N PRO A 42 6.30 28.36 2.12
CA PRO A 42 7.28 27.93 1.14
C PRO A 42 6.55 26.99 0.18
N PRO A 43 6.81 27.05 -1.14
CA PRO A 43 6.21 26.10 -2.08
C PRO A 43 6.36 24.72 -1.45
N PRO A 44 5.34 23.84 -1.49
CA PRO A 44 5.49 22.51 -0.96
C PRO A 44 6.74 21.92 -1.61
N THR A 45 7.82 21.81 -0.85
CA THR A 45 8.92 20.94 -1.20
C THR A 45 8.31 19.57 -1.05
N ALA A 46 7.61 19.11 -2.10
CA ALA A 46 7.35 17.71 -2.26
C ALA A 46 8.72 17.06 -2.03
N PRO A 47 8.87 16.13 -1.08
CA PRO A 47 10.04 15.29 -1.14
C PRO A 47 10.01 14.69 -2.54
N ASN A 48 11.02 14.99 -3.34
CA ASN A 48 11.23 14.35 -4.64
C ASN A 48 11.62 12.89 -4.39
N GLU A 49 10.80 12.15 -3.64
CA GLU A 49 10.83 10.69 -3.70
C GLU A 49 10.27 10.36 -5.06
N THR A 50 11.18 10.22 -6.03
CA THR A 50 10.82 9.78 -7.38
C THR A 50 10.26 8.37 -7.26
N GLU A 51 8.94 8.26 -7.29
CA GLU A 51 8.28 6.96 -7.38
C GLU A 51 8.55 6.35 -8.75
N THR A 52 8.80 5.04 -8.78
CA THR A 52 8.96 4.27 -10.02
C THR A 52 7.93 3.14 -10.01
N SER A 53 7.10 3.08 -11.05
CA SER A 53 6.07 2.05 -11.19
C SER A 53 6.41 1.05 -12.28
N PHE A 54 6.25 -0.23 -11.97
CA PHE A 54 6.40 -1.35 -12.90
C PHE A 54 5.08 -2.08 -13.05
N ARG A 55 4.65 -2.33 -14.29
CA ARG A 55 3.56 -3.27 -14.55
C ARG A 55 4.14 -4.63 -14.91
N ILE A 56 3.84 -5.61 -14.10
CA ILE A 56 4.24 -7.00 -14.30
C ILE A 56 3.08 -7.72 -14.97
N LEU A 57 3.26 -8.09 -16.24
CA LEU A 57 2.27 -8.84 -17.01
C LEU A 57 2.66 -10.32 -17.05
N LEU A 58 1.71 -11.18 -16.68
CA LEU A 58 1.88 -12.63 -16.59
C LEU A 58 0.98 -13.34 -17.59
N GLY A 59 1.49 -14.44 -18.16
CA GLY A 59 0.79 -15.26 -19.15
C GLY A 59 0.54 -14.58 -20.50
N LEU A 60 1.53 -13.83 -21.02
CA LEU A 60 1.48 -13.21 -22.35
C LEU A 60 1.30 -14.22 -23.49
N THR A 61 1.71 -15.46 -23.27
CA THR A 61 1.65 -16.57 -24.25
C THR A 61 0.64 -17.63 -23.88
N ASP A 62 -0.15 -17.41 -22.83
CA ASP A 62 -1.12 -18.41 -22.38
C ASP A 62 -2.19 -18.62 -23.46
N THR A 63 -2.50 -19.88 -23.74
CA THR A 63 -3.60 -20.29 -24.63
C THR A 63 -4.77 -20.88 -23.86
N GLN A 64 -4.59 -21.10 -22.56
CA GLN A 64 -5.57 -21.61 -21.60
C GLN A 64 -5.38 -20.93 -20.25
N ASN A 65 -6.36 -21.05 -19.36
CA ASN A 65 -6.25 -20.46 -18.02
C ASN A 65 -5.05 -21.06 -17.29
N SER A 66 -4.21 -20.19 -16.73
CA SER A 66 -3.07 -20.60 -15.92
C SER A 66 -3.01 -19.80 -14.63
N VAL A 67 -2.67 -20.49 -13.55
CA VAL A 67 -2.43 -19.88 -12.24
C VAL A 67 -1.02 -19.30 -12.22
N TRP A 68 -0.92 -18.09 -11.68
CA TRP A 68 0.26 -17.22 -11.66
C TRP A 68 0.41 -16.55 -10.28
N ASP A 69 -0.04 -17.23 -9.23
CA ASP A 69 0.15 -16.84 -7.83
C ASP A 69 1.63 -16.57 -7.59
N GLY A 70 1.93 -15.52 -6.83
CA GLY A 70 3.31 -15.05 -6.78
C GLY A 70 3.59 -14.00 -5.73
N SER A 71 4.86 -13.61 -5.71
CA SER A 71 5.37 -12.55 -4.84
C SER A 71 6.33 -11.62 -5.58
N PHE A 72 6.42 -10.41 -5.04
CA PHE A 72 7.37 -9.39 -5.45
C PHE A 72 8.17 -8.92 -4.24
N GLU A 73 9.48 -8.85 -4.40
CA GLU A 73 10.43 -8.44 -3.36
C GLU A 73 11.48 -7.50 -3.96
N ILE A 74 11.96 -6.54 -3.17
CA ILE A 74 13.06 -5.64 -3.57
C ILE A 74 14.23 -5.72 -2.59
N SER A 75 15.45 -5.60 -3.11
CA SER A 75 16.66 -5.61 -2.28
C SER A 75 16.87 -4.31 -1.49
N ALA A 76 16.38 -3.18 -2.01
CA ALA A 76 16.51 -1.86 -1.40
C ALA A 76 15.43 -0.90 -1.89
N GLY A 77 14.96 -0.03 -1.01
CA GLY A 77 13.85 0.90 -1.25
C GLY A 77 12.58 0.45 -0.54
N GLU A 78 11.45 1.02 -0.91
CA GLU A 78 10.15 0.73 -0.32
C GLU A 78 9.12 0.48 -1.43
N VAL A 79 8.26 -0.52 -1.23
CA VAL A 79 7.06 -0.67 -2.05
C VAL A 79 5.99 0.20 -1.43
N VAL A 80 5.53 1.22 -2.16
CA VAL A 80 4.54 2.18 -1.65
C VAL A 80 3.12 1.80 -2.03
N ARG A 81 2.94 1.06 -3.13
CA ARG A 81 1.62 0.70 -3.65
C ARG A 81 1.68 -0.52 -4.53
N THR A 82 0.67 -1.39 -4.41
CA THR A 82 0.41 -2.48 -5.34
C THR A 82 -1.02 -2.37 -5.83
N GLU A 83 -1.22 -2.39 -7.14
CA GLU A 83 -2.52 -2.24 -7.78
C GLU A 83 -2.82 -3.45 -8.69
N PRO A 84 -4.07 -3.93 -8.71
CA PRO A 84 -4.46 -5.02 -9.58
C PRO A 84 -4.47 -4.57 -11.05
N TRP A 85 -4.11 -5.46 -11.97
CA TRP A 85 -4.28 -5.26 -13.41
C TRP A 85 -5.11 -6.39 -14.02
N ARG A 86 -6.37 -6.10 -14.36
CA ARG A 86 -7.35 -7.07 -14.90
C ARG A 86 -7.76 -8.20 -13.96
N PHE A 87 -7.65 -7.96 -12.65
CA PHE A 87 -8.16 -8.92 -11.67
C PHE A 87 -9.64 -9.20 -11.90
N MET A 88 -10.01 -10.46 -11.73
CA MET A 88 -11.39 -10.93 -11.72
C MET A 88 -11.65 -11.73 -10.44
N GLU A 89 -12.83 -12.33 -10.36
CA GLU A 89 -13.20 -13.20 -9.24
C GLU A 89 -12.14 -14.28 -9.00
N GLY A 90 -11.72 -14.40 -7.74
CA GLY A 90 -10.66 -15.30 -7.30
C GLY A 90 -9.24 -14.73 -7.34
N ASP A 91 -9.01 -13.59 -8.00
CA ASP A 91 -7.73 -12.88 -7.90
C ASP A 91 -7.71 -11.96 -6.69
N SER A 92 -6.56 -11.83 -6.03
CA SER A 92 -6.41 -10.98 -4.86
C SER A 92 -4.96 -10.56 -4.63
N ILE A 93 -4.77 -9.40 -3.99
CA ILE A 93 -3.51 -9.05 -3.36
C ILE A 93 -3.64 -9.53 -1.92
N GLU A 94 -2.85 -10.54 -1.54
CA GLU A 94 -2.91 -11.16 -0.22
C GLU A 94 -2.09 -10.38 0.81
N GLU A 95 -0.99 -9.78 0.36
CA GLU A 95 -0.11 -8.95 1.18
C GLU A 95 0.33 -7.75 0.37
N THR A 96 0.08 -6.56 0.91
CA THR A 96 0.66 -5.32 0.40
C THR A 96 1.88 -5.01 1.26
N ALA A 97 3.00 -4.73 0.62
CA ALA A 97 4.26 -4.52 1.31
C ALA A 97 4.15 -3.42 2.37
N GLY A 98 4.44 -3.83 3.61
CA GLY A 98 4.65 -2.96 4.76
C GLY A 98 6.11 -3.06 5.20
N SER A 99 6.36 -3.36 6.48
CA SER A 99 7.72 -3.53 7.02
C SER A 99 8.53 -4.68 6.41
N THR A 100 7.88 -5.61 5.70
CA THR A 100 8.51 -6.79 5.10
C THR A 100 9.13 -6.52 3.74
N GLY A 101 8.68 -5.48 3.01
CA GLY A 101 9.09 -5.24 1.62
C GLY A 101 8.61 -6.30 0.61
N ILE A 102 7.71 -7.21 1.05
CA ILE A 102 7.19 -8.32 0.24
C ILE A 102 5.72 -8.04 -0.12
N VAL A 103 5.38 -8.25 -1.39
CA VAL A 103 4.00 -8.26 -1.88
C VAL A 103 3.64 -9.68 -2.29
N ARG A 104 2.41 -10.12 -2.03
CA ARG A 104 1.90 -11.44 -2.47
C ARG A 104 0.55 -11.32 -3.15
N TRP A 105 0.29 -12.15 -4.15
CA TRP A 105 -0.97 -12.17 -4.90
C TRP A 105 -1.41 -13.57 -5.30
N LYS A 106 -2.73 -13.69 -5.50
CA LYS A 106 -3.37 -14.75 -6.28
C LYS A 106 -3.84 -14.20 -7.62
N LEU A 107 -3.51 -14.91 -8.70
CA LEU A 107 -3.74 -14.41 -10.05
C LEU A 107 -3.92 -15.55 -11.04
N THR A 108 -4.92 -15.44 -11.91
CA THR A 108 -5.14 -16.39 -13.00
C THR A 108 -5.36 -15.69 -14.34
N THR A 109 -4.75 -16.18 -15.41
CA THR A 109 -5.08 -15.73 -16.77
C THR A 109 -6.39 -16.34 -17.23
N ARG A 110 -7.16 -15.58 -18.02
CA ARG A 110 -8.52 -15.97 -18.42
C ARG A 110 -8.82 -15.41 -19.82
N PRO A 111 -9.83 -15.96 -20.54
CA PRO A 111 -10.25 -15.42 -21.83
C PRO A 111 -10.73 -13.97 -21.71
N ALA A 112 -10.49 -13.16 -22.74
CA ALA A 112 -10.99 -11.79 -22.77
C ALA A 112 -12.53 -11.75 -22.64
N ARG A 113 -13.07 -10.86 -21.78
CA ARG A 113 -14.51 -10.65 -21.67
C ARG A 113 -15.10 -10.19 -23.01
N ALA A 114 -16.33 -10.63 -23.28
CA ALA A 114 -17.02 -10.56 -24.56
C ALA A 114 -17.28 -9.16 -25.15
N PHE A 115 -16.96 -8.06 -24.44
CA PHE A 115 -17.12 -6.71 -25.00
C PHE A 115 -16.28 -6.47 -26.27
N ALA A 116 -15.25 -7.28 -26.54
CA ALA A 116 -14.46 -7.27 -27.77
C ALA A 116 -14.55 -8.56 -28.61
N SER A 117 -15.19 -9.62 -28.11
CA SER A 117 -15.17 -10.97 -28.71
C SER A 117 -16.56 -11.57 -28.94
N ALA A 118 -17.61 -10.75 -28.91
CA ALA A 118 -19.01 -11.14 -29.13
C ALA A 118 -19.28 -11.88 -30.46
N GLN A 119 -18.32 -11.89 -31.40
CA GLN A 119 -18.49 -12.53 -32.69
C GLN A 119 -18.02 -14.00 -32.75
N ASN A 120 -17.24 -14.51 -31.77
CA ASN A 120 -16.91 -15.94 -31.75
C ASN A 120 -16.36 -16.45 -30.38
N PRO A 121 -17.16 -17.15 -29.55
CA PRO A 121 -16.68 -17.72 -28.29
C PRO A 121 -15.56 -18.74 -28.45
N ALA A 122 -15.41 -19.37 -29.63
CA ALA A 122 -14.32 -20.29 -29.93
C ALA A 122 -12.96 -19.60 -30.20
N ARG A 123 -12.89 -18.26 -30.18
CA ARG A 123 -11.68 -17.46 -30.43
C ARG A 123 -11.37 -16.46 -29.33
N GLN A 124 -11.82 -16.70 -28.10
CA GLN A 124 -11.45 -15.81 -27.00
C GLN A 124 -9.99 -16.07 -26.62
N ASN A 125 -9.10 -15.21 -27.12
CA ASN A 125 -7.70 -15.23 -26.70
C ASN A 125 -7.63 -15.03 -25.18
N VAL A 126 -6.85 -15.87 -24.52
CA VAL A 126 -6.47 -15.66 -23.13
C VAL A 126 -5.65 -14.38 -23.06
N VAL A 127 -5.99 -13.52 -22.11
CA VAL A 127 -5.30 -12.25 -21.93
C VAL A 127 -4.40 -12.30 -20.71
N ALA A 128 -3.26 -11.64 -20.84
CA ALA A 128 -2.39 -11.41 -19.70
C ALA A 128 -3.13 -10.65 -18.59
N ASN A 129 -2.86 -11.10 -17.37
CA ASN A 129 -3.28 -10.52 -16.10
C ASN A 129 -2.01 -10.05 -15.37
N GLY A 130 -2.11 -9.20 -14.36
CA GLY A 130 -0.90 -8.73 -13.69
C GLY A 130 -1.11 -7.87 -12.47
N VAL A 131 0.01 -7.35 -11.97
CA VAL A 131 0.04 -6.36 -10.90
C VAL A 131 0.87 -5.15 -11.33
N THR A 132 0.51 -3.96 -10.84
CA THR A 132 1.35 -2.78 -10.94
C THR A 132 1.95 -2.51 -9.56
N VAL A 133 3.27 -2.46 -9.46
CA VAL A 133 3.98 -2.20 -8.21
C VAL A 133 4.67 -0.85 -8.32
N THR A 134 4.46 0.02 -7.34
CA THR A 134 5.11 1.32 -7.25
C THR A 134 6.09 1.32 -6.10
N LEU A 135 7.30 1.80 -6.38
CA LEU A 135 8.43 1.82 -5.46
C LEU A 135 8.86 3.25 -5.18
N SER A 136 9.30 3.53 -3.96
CA SER A 136 10.04 4.74 -3.59
C SER A 136 11.41 4.37 -3.03
N LYS A 137 12.27 5.37 -2.83
CA LYS A 137 13.60 5.22 -2.22
C LYS A 137 14.50 4.17 -2.89
N THR A 138 14.25 3.87 -4.17
CA THR A 138 15.09 2.95 -4.94
C THR A 138 16.40 3.62 -5.35
N ASN A 139 17.42 2.82 -5.60
CA ASN A 139 18.75 3.32 -5.98
C ASN A 139 19.37 2.48 -7.10
N SER A 140 20.61 2.82 -7.47
CA SER A 140 21.34 2.17 -8.55
C SER A 140 21.73 0.70 -8.29
N SER A 141 21.36 0.13 -7.15
CA SER A 141 21.57 -1.28 -6.82
C SER A 141 20.28 -2.03 -6.52
N THR A 142 19.12 -1.35 -6.58
CA THR A 142 17.82 -1.99 -6.34
C THR A 142 17.55 -3.06 -7.40
N GLU A 143 17.42 -4.29 -6.94
CA GLU A 143 16.97 -5.45 -7.70
C GLU A 143 15.55 -5.80 -7.24
N ALA A 144 14.67 -6.05 -8.20
CA ALA A 144 13.36 -6.60 -8.00
C ALA A 144 13.36 -8.09 -8.37
N VAL A 145 12.71 -8.89 -7.53
CA VAL A 145 12.53 -10.33 -7.71
C VAL A 145 11.06 -10.62 -7.80
N VAL A 146 10.66 -11.33 -8.85
CA VAL A 146 9.29 -11.81 -9.05
C VAL A 146 9.31 -13.32 -9.05
N LYS A 147 8.59 -13.92 -8.11
CA LYS A 147 8.40 -15.37 -8.01
C LYS A 147 6.95 -15.69 -8.35
N THR A 148 6.75 -16.71 -9.17
CA THR A 148 5.42 -17.21 -9.53
C THR A 148 5.41 -18.72 -9.51
N THR A 149 4.22 -19.31 -9.53
CA THR A 149 4.00 -20.75 -9.76
C THR A 149 4.64 -21.26 -11.06
N GLN A 150 4.89 -20.40 -12.04
CA GLN A 150 5.45 -20.75 -13.36
C GLN A 150 6.97 -20.48 -13.47
N GLY A 151 7.59 -19.91 -12.43
CA GLY A 151 9.02 -19.58 -12.43
C GLY A 151 9.35 -18.24 -11.77
N GLU A 152 10.63 -17.89 -11.82
CA GLU A 152 11.20 -16.69 -11.19
C GLU A 152 11.94 -15.85 -12.23
N PHE A 153 11.84 -14.53 -12.12
CA PHE A 153 12.69 -13.61 -12.86
C PHE A 153 13.08 -12.39 -12.02
N ARG A 154 14.15 -11.70 -12.46
CA ARG A 154 14.77 -10.59 -11.75
C ARG A 154 15.08 -9.44 -12.69
N PHE A 155 15.00 -8.21 -12.20
CA PHE A 155 15.38 -7.02 -12.96
C PHE A 155 15.86 -5.89 -12.06
N ARG A 156 16.68 -4.99 -12.59
CA ARG A 156 17.12 -3.78 -11.90
C ARG A 156 16.19 -2.62 -12.22
N THR A 157 15.87 -1.78 -11.24
CA THR A 157 14.88 -0.70 -11.37
C THR A 157 15.37 0.48 -12.20
N TRP A 158 16.67 0.56 -12.46
CA TRP A 158 17.28 1.57 -13.31
C TRP A 158 18.21 0.86 -14.30
N ARG A 159 18.07 1.23 -15.58
CA ARG A 159 19.16 1.14 -16.55
C ARG A 159 19.15 2.48 -17.25
N LYS A 160 20.13 3.33 -16.96
CA LYS A 160 20.36 4.53 -17.76
C LYS A 160 20.65 4.02 -19.18
N LEU A 161 19.69 4.18 -20.10
CA LEU A 161 19.96 3.93 -21.50
C LEU A 161 21.12 4.86 -21.89
N PRO A 162 22.13 4.40 -22.65
CA PRO A 162 23.17 5.29 -23.14
C PRO A 162 22.46 6.47 -23.81
N THR A 163 22.66 7.67 -23.27
CA THR A 163 22.28 8.88 -23.98
C THR A 163 23.12 8.87 -25.24
N ALA A 164 22.47 8.76 -26.40
CA ALA A 164 23.14 8.93 -27.67
C ALA A 164 23.84 10.29 -27.61
N ASN A 165 25.17 10.28 -27.74
CA ASN A 165 25.93 11.51 -27.93
C ASN A 165 25.44 12.11 -29.25
N HIS A 166 24.76 13.25 -29.17
CA HIS A 166 24.51 14.12 -30.33
C HIS A 166 25.75 14.94 -30.62
#